data_AF-A0A6I6MZ86-F1
#
_entry.id   AF-A0A6I6MZ86-F1
#
_cell.length_a   1.000
_cell.length_b   1.000
_cell.length_c   1.000
_cell.angle_alpha   90.00
_cell.angle_beta   90.00
_cell.angle_gamma   90.00
#
_symmetry.space_group_name_H-M   'P 1'
#
loop_
_entity.id
_entity.type
_entity.pdbx_description
1 polymer ?
#
loop_
_entity_poly.entity_id
_entity_poly.type
_entity_poly.pdbx_seq_one_letter_code
_entity_poly.pdbx_strand_id
1 'polypeptide(L)'
;MKRQLIGMTCGGISALALLAGCSDAPAEPNPHRAASPAASAGQAEAPQSSKAAVADHVKTVMEGRLSPDETRFGSGTGSPCSTSSAGMFTAKCGSAAKATGADASFALEQIERHEGFATLRDVAEKLRIAVTRYQQLGCADNPTEAATRHACLEPAALIAQGFPDLRGGANLGLRGA
;
A
#
# COMPACT_ATOMS: atom_id res chain seq x y z
N MET A 1 38.49 -4.48 28.47
CA MET A 1 37.77 -5.48 29.30
C MET A 1 37.05 -6.43 28.36
N LYS A 2 37.32 -7.73 28.51
CA LYS A 2 36.92 -8.84 27.63
C LYS A 2 35.82 -9.63 28.37
N ARG A 3 34.72 -10.01 27.71
CA ARG A 3 33.74 -11.06 28.08
C ARG A 3 32.77 -11.21 26.90
N GLN A 4 32.91 -12.21 26.02
CA GLN A 4 32.68 -13.67 26.11
C GLN A 4 31.35 -14.04 25.43
N LEU A 5 31.49 -14.84 24.37
CA LEU A 5 30.45 -15.60 23.67
C LEU A 5 29.95 -16.77 24.53
N ILE A 6 28.65 -17.02 24.47
CA ILE A 6 27.92 -18.28 24.76
C ILE A 6 26.71 -18.23 23.81
N GLY A 7 26.30 -19.21 23.00
CA GLY A 7 26.55 -20.64 22.98
C GLY A 7 25.20 -21.35 22.69
N MET A 8 25.01 -21.80 21.45
CA MET A 8 24.48 -23.10 21.03
C MET A 8 23.26 -23.71 21.80
N THR A 9 22.16 -23.97 21.10
CA THR A 9 21.38 -25.23 21.27
C THR A 9 20.73 -25.69 19.96
N CYS A 10 20.79 -27.00 19.79
CA CYS A 10 20.35 -27.85 18.69
C CYS A 10 18.92 -28.35 18.95
N GLY A 11 18.16 -28.70 17.91
CA GLY A 11 16.88 -29.39 18.09
C GLY A 11 16.10 -29.55 16.80
N GLY A 12 16.44 -30.58 16.02
CA GLY A 12 15.60 -31.06 14.92
C GLY A 12 14.43 -31.89 15.41
N ILE A 13 13.33 -31.89 14.64
CA ILE A 13 12.34 -32.97 14.62
C ILE A 13 11.95 -33.23 13.17
N SER A 14 11.94 -34.52 12.85
CA SER A 14 11.76 -35.20 11.58
C SER A 14 10.29 -35.38 11.16
N ALA A 15 10.16 -35.85 9.90
CA ALA A 15 9.24 -36.87 9.39
C ALA A 15 7.94 -36.45 8.66
N LEU A 16 8.04 -36.50 7.32
CA LEU A 16 7.24 -37.27 6.36
C LEU A 16 5.90 -37.92 6.80
N ALA A 17 4.84 -37.62 6.04
CA ALA A 17 3.79 -38.54 5.59
C ALA A 17 3.21 -37.98 4.26
N LEU A 18 3.50 -38.50 3.07
CA LEU A 18 2.98 -39.70 2.39
C LEU A 18 1.44 -39.76 2.22
N LEU A 19 1.01 -39.61 0.95
CA LEU A 19 0.00 -40.39 0.19
C LEU A 19 -1.17 -39.60 -0.41
N ALA A 20 -1.03 -39.27 -1.69
CA ALA A 20 -2.15 -39.21 -2.63
C ALA A 20 -1.65 -39.65 -4.02
N GLY A 21 -1.57 -40.96 -4.21
CA GLY A 21 -1.25 -41.59 -5.48
C GLY A 21 -2.02 -42.90 -5.59
N CYS A 22 -3.18 -42.86 -6.22
CA CYS A 22 -3.87 -44.04 -6.74
C CYS A 22 -4.19 -43.76 -8.21
N SER A 23 -3.46 -44.44 -9.10
CA SER A 23 -3.81 -44.55 -10.51
C SER A 23 -4.54 -45.87 -10.75
N ASP A 24 -5.60 -45.75 -11.54
CA ASP A 24 -6.20 -46.70 -12.48
C ASP A 24 -6.69 -48.11 -12.06
N ALA A 25 -7.98 -48.35 -12.32
CA ALA A 25 -8.46 -49.59 -12.95
C ALA A 25 -9.72 -49.30 -13.82
N PRO A 26 -9.81 -49.85 -15.05
CA PRO A 26 -10.89 -49.56 -16.01
C PRO A 26 -12.05 -50.58 -16.03
N ALA A 27 -13.21 -50.10 -16.52
CA ALA A 27 -14.33 -50.77 -17.25
C ALA A 27 -15.04 -51.97 -16.56
N GLU A 28 -16.39 -52.11 -16.50
CA GLU A 28 -17.41 -52.03 -17.56
C GLU A 28 -18.86 -52.07 -16.95
N PRO A 29 -19.96 -51.98 -17.76
CA PRO A 29 -21.23 -51.32 -17.40
C PRO A 29 -22.39 -52.27 -17.00
N ASN A 30 -23.39 -51.74 -16.28
CA ASN A 30 -24.77 -52.24 -16.42
C ASN A 30 -25.81 -51.15 -16.07
N PRO A 31 -26.96 -51.07 -16.78
CA PRO A 31 -27.89 -49.95 -16.75
C PRO A 31 -28.99 -50.12 -15.69
N HIS A 32 -29.76 -49.05 -15.51
CA HIS A 32 -30.94 -48.89 -14.63
C HIS A 32 -30.70 -48.16 -13.30
N ARG A 33 -30.68 -46.82 -13.37
CA ARG A 33 -31.67 -46.02 -12.63
C ARG A 33 -31.71 -44.58 -13.16
N ALA A 34 -32.86 -44.19 -13.69
CA ALA A 34 -33.18 -42.79 -13.86
C ALA A 34 -33.39 -42.17 -12.48
N ALA A 35 -32.52 -41.23 -12.12
CA ALA A 35 -32.79 -40.18 -11.16
C ALA A 35 -32.04 -38.96 -11.65
N SER A 36 -32.76 -38.00 -12.23
CA SER A 36 -32.22 -36.69 -12.56
C SER A 36 -31.63 -36.04 -11.32
N PRO A 37 -30.39 -35.54 -11.36
CA PRO A 37 -30.02 -34.39 -10.56
C PRO A 37 -30.21 -33.15 -11.43
N ALA A 38 -30.96 -32.22 -10.86
CA ALA A 38 -31.11 -30.84 -11.27
C ALA A 38 -29.85 -30.26 -11.94
N ALA A 39 -30.09 -29.45 -12.97
CA ALA A 39 -29.18 -28.38 -13.31
C ALA A 39 -28.95 -27.53 -12.04
N SER A 40 -27.86 -27.78 -11.33
CA SER A 40 -27.38 -26.87 -10.30
C SER A 40 -26.80 -25.67 -11.01
N ALA A 41 -27.67 -24.70 -11.24
CA ALA A 41 -27.28 -23.30 -11.26
C ALA A 41 -26.49 -22.99 -9.98
N GLY A 42 -25.41 -22.23 -10.13
CA GLY A 42 -24.82 -21.47 -9.03
C GLY A 42 -23.58 -22.07 -8.41
N GLN A 43 -22.43 -21.84 -9.04
CA GLN A 43 -21.25 -21.41 -8.28
C GLN A 43 -20.87 -20.03 -8.79
N ALA A 44 -21.49 -19.02 -8.17
CA ALA A 44 -21.06 -17.64 -8.27
C ALA A 44 -19.73 -17.48 -7.50
N GLU A 45 -18.64 -17.99 -8.07
CA GLU A 45 -17.25 -17.72 -7.62
C GLU A 45 -16.71 -16.39 -8.20
N ALA A 46 -17.56 -15.59 -8.84
CA ALA A 46 -17.17 -14.42 -9.63
C ALA A 46 -16.96 -13.07 -8.89
N PRO A 47 -17.41 -12.81 -7.65
CA PRO A 47 -17.21 -11.48 -7.04
C PRO A 47 -15.82 -11.26 -6.42
N GLN A 48 -15.32 -12.21 -5.63
CA GLN A 48 -14.07 -12.04 -4.86
C GLN A 48 -12.82 -12.03 -5.75
N SER A 49 -12.81 -12.84 -6.82
CA SER A 49 -11.72 -12.82 -7.81
C SER A 49 -11.60 -11.45 -8.51
N SER A 50 -12.74 -10.78 -8.75
CA SER A 50 -12.76 -9.46 -9.41
C SER A 50 -12.25 -8.34 -8.49
N LYS A 51 -12.65 -8.34 -7.20
CA LYS A 51 -12.15 -7.37 -6.21
C LYS A 51 -10.66 -7.54 -5.94
N ALA A 52 -10.19 -8.77 -5.78
CA ALA A 52 -8.77 -9.06 -5.61
C ALA A 52 -7.96 -8.58 -6.82
N ALA A 53 -8.43 -8.84 -8.05
CA ALA A 53 -7.78 -8.37 -9.27
C ALA A 53 -7.70 -6.84 -9.36
N VAL A 54 -8.76 -6.12 -8.95
CA VAL A 54 -8.76 -4.65 -8.88
C VAL A 54 -7.76 -4.16 -7.84
N ALA A 55 -7.74 -4.76 -6.65
CA ALA A 55 -6.82 -4.39 -5.58
C ALA A 55 -5.36 -4.65 -5.95
N ASP A 56 -5.06 -5.76 -6.63
CA ASP A 56 -3.73 -6.04 -7.16
C ASP A 56 -3.35 -5.03 -8.25
N HIS A 57 -4.28 -4.69 -9.15
CA HIS A 57 -4.05 -3.66 -10.16
C HIS A 57 -3.70 -2.31 -9.54
N VAL A 58 -4.54 -1.82 -8.61
CA VAL A 58 -4.33 -0.54 -7.91
C VAL A 58 -2.98 -0.54 -7.19
N LYS A 59 -2.63 -1.62 -6.49
CA LYS A 59 -1.32 -1.75 -5.83
C LYS A 59 -0.18 -1.64 -6.84
N THR A 60 -0.23 -2.38 -7.94
CA THR A 60 0.84 -2.38 -8.96
C THR A 60 1.02 -1.01 -9.60
N VAL A 61 -0.07 -0.33 -9.99
CA VAL A 61 0.02 1.00 -10.61
C VAL A 61 0.49 2.05 -9.62
N MET A 62 0.04 1.98 -8.36
CA MET A 62 0.50 2.87 -7.30
C MET A 62 1.98 2.66 -7.00
N GLU A 63 2.45 1.41 -6.89
CA GLU A 63 3.87 1.13 -6.65
C GLU A 63 4.75 1.66 -7.79
N GLY A 64 4.35 1.44 -9.04
CA GLY A 64 5.06 1.96 -10.21
C GLY A 64 5.09 3.50 -10.26
N ARG A 65 4.06 4.16 -9.72
CA ARG A 65 3.96 5.61 -9.63
C ARG A 65 4.81 6.19 -8.50
N LEU A 66 4.70 5.64 -7.29
CA LEU A 66 5.28 6.18 -6.06
C LEU A 66 6.80 5.99 -6.00
N SER A 67 7.30 4.84 -6.46
CA SER A 67 8.69 4.45 -6.22
C SER A 67 9.75 5.37 -6.86
N PRO A 68 9.56 5.91 -8.08
CA PRO A 68 10.46 6.93 -8.63
C PRO A 68 10.50 8.21 -7.79
N ASP A 69 9.35 8.71 -7.33
CA ASP A 69 9.29 9.96 -6.56
C ASP A 69 9.80 9.76 -5.13
N GLU A 70 9.51 8.63 -4.50
CA GLU A 70 10.11 8.27 -3.21
C GLU A 70 11.63 8.07 -3.30
N THR A 71 12.14 7.46 -4.38
CA THR A 71 13.59 7.36 -4.59
C THR A 71 14.23 8.75 -4.71
N ARG A 72 13.55 9.68 -5.38
CA ARG A 72 14.04 11.03 -5.63
C ARG A 72 14.01 11.92 -4.38
N PHE A 73 12.93 11.84 -3.61
CA PHE A 73 12.69 12.76 -2.50
C PHE A 73 12.90 12.13 -1.13
N GLY A 74 12.85 10.80 -1.01
CA GLY A 74 12.85 10.10 0.27
C GLY A 74 11.53 10.27 1.03
N SER A 75 11.42 9.54 2.14
CA SER A 75 10.26 9.52 3.04
C SER A 75 10.69 9.62 4.49
N GLY A 76 9.74 9.98 5.36
CA GLY A 76 9.95 10.18 6.78
C GLY A 76 11.13 11.11 7.07
N THR A 77 12.09 10.64 7.87
CA THR A 77 13.29 11.39 8.22
C THR A 77 14.26 11.61 7.05
N GLY A 78 14.15 10.81 5.98
CA GLY A 78 14.93 10.96 4.75
C GLY A 78 14.35 11.99 3.78
N SER A 79 13.12 12.46 4.01
CA SER A 79 12.46 13.45 3.16
C SER A 79 13.04 14.87 3.37
N PRO A 80 13.14 15.72 2.32
CA PRO A 80 13.40 17.15 2.51
C PRO A 80 12.30 17.82 3.33
N CYS A 81 11.09 17.24 3.42
CA CYS A 81 9.99 17.77 4.20
C CYS A 81 9.95 17.31 5.65
N SER A 82 10.89 16.46 6.09
CA SER A 82 11.01 16.13 7.52
C SER A 82 11.16 17.40 8.35
N THR A 83 10.47 17.49 9.48
CA THR A 83 10.54 18.65 10.39
C THR A 83 11.92 18.83 11.02
N SER A 84 12.75 17.79 11.01
CA SER A 84 14.15 17.83 11.41
C SER A 84 15.12 18.16 10.26
N SER A 85 14.64 18.28 9.02
CA SER A 85 15.46 18.52 7.85
C SER A 85 15.70 20.02 7.62
N ALA A 86 16.95 20.37 7.31
CA ALA A 86 17.28 21.71 6.81
C ALA A 86 16.60 22.03 5.47
N GLY A 87 16.11 21.01 4.75
CA GLY A 87 15.40 21.16 3.48
C GLY A 87 13.94 21.58 3.60
N MET A 88 13.35 21.61 4.80
CA MET A 88 11.90 21.73 4.99
C MET A 88 11.35 23.06 4.48
N PHE A 89 12.12 24.15 4.58
CA PHE A 89 11.71 25.48 4.13
C PHE A 89 12.34 25.88 2.79
N THR A 90 12.48 24.91 1.88
CA THR A 90 13.15 25.12 0.60
C THR A 90 12.30 24.63 -0.56
N ALA A 91 12.65 25.07 -1.76
CA ALA A 91 12.07 24.57 -3.01
C ALA A 91 12.21 23.04 -3.19
N LYS A 92 13.17 22.39 -2.50
CA LYS A 92 13.30 20.92 -2.52
C LYS A 92 12.12 20.26 -1.82
N CYS A 93 11.72 20.73 -0.63
CA CYS A 93 10.48 20.25 0.00
C CYS A 93 9.25 20.70 -0.80
N GLY A 94 9.23 21.91 -1.36
CA GLY A 94 8.17 22.33 -2.28
C GLY A 94 7.97 21.41 -3.49
N SER A 95 9.06 20.85 -4.02
CA SER A 95 9.02 19.87 -5.12
C SER A 95 8.52 18.50 -4.65
N ALA A 96 8.96 18.04 -3.48
CA ALA A 96 8.46 16.82 -2.86
C ALA A 96 6.94 16.93 -2.58
N ALA A 97 6.50 18.06 -2.01
CA ALA A 97 5.08 18.35 -1.77
C ALA A 97 4.24 18.28 -3.07
N LYS A 98 4.76 18.82 -4.17
CA LYS A 98 4.08 18.73 -5.48
C LYS A 98 3.97 17.28 -5.97
N ALA A 99 5.05 16.50 -5.86
CA ALA A 99 5.04 15.08 -6.24
C ALA A 99 4.03 14.30 -5.39
N THR A 100 4.10 14.44 -4.06
CA THR A 100 3.16 13.81 -3.12
C THR A 100 1.71 14.19 -3.41
N GLY A 101 1.42 15.46 -3.71
CA GLY A 101 0.07 15.91 -4.06
C GLY A 101 -0.43 15.36 -5.40
N ALA A 102 0.45 15.22 -6.38
CA ALA A 102 0.13 14.59 -7.66
C ALA A 102 -0.16 13.10 -7.48
N ASP A 103 0.64 12.39 -6.70
CA ASP A 103 0.45 10.97 -6.42
C ASP A 103 -0.79 10.69 -5.58
N ALA A 104 -1.12 11.57 -4.64
CA ALA A 104 -2.37 11.51 -3.91
C ALA A 104 -3.58 11.73 -4.84
N SER A 105 -3.49 12.65 -5.81
CA SER A 105 -4.55 12.86 -6.79
C SER A 105 -4.71 11.64 -7.70
N PHE A 106 -3.59 11.09 -8.18
CA PHE A 106 -3.56 9.84 -8.93
C PHE A 106 -4.19 8.68 -8.16
N ALA A 107 -3.90 8.55 -6.86
CA ALA A 107 -4.50 7.52 -6.02
C ALA A 107 -6.03 7.60 -5.98
N LEU A 108 -6.59 8.82 -5.87
CA LEU A 108 -8.04 9.03 -5.89
C LEU A 108 -8.65 8.66 -7.24
N GLU A 109 -7.98 9.00 -8.34
CA GLU A 109 -8.40 8.61 -9.69
C GLU A 109 -8.44 7.08 -9.86
N GLN A 110 -7.44 6.38 -9.32
CA GLN A 110 -7.37 4.91 -9.40
C GLN A 110 -8.49 4.21 -8.61
N ILE A 111 -9.15 4.89 -7.65
CA ILE A 111 -10.14 4.27 -6.77
C ILE A 111 -11.52 4.91 -6.82
N GLU A 112 -11.75 5.88 -7.70
CA GLU A 112 -13.00 6.67 -7.77
C GLU A 112 -14.25 5.76 -7.85
N ARG A 113 -14.13 4.65 -8.59
CA ARG A 113 -15.24 3.71 -8.85
C ARG A 113 -15.08 2.37 -8.15
N HIS A 114 -14.16 2.29 -7.18
CA HIS A 114 -13.86 1.06 -6.48
C HIS A 114 -14.13 1.19 -4.98
N GLU A 115 -14.90 0.25 -4.46
CA GLU A 115 -15.09 0.07 -3.02
C GLU A 115 -13.87 -0.62 -2.40
N GLY A 116 -13.76 -0.60 -1.06
CA GLY A 116 -12.69 -1.28 -0.33
C GLY A 116 -11.41 -0.48 -0.12
N PHE A 117 -11.28 0.71 -0.73
CA PHE A 117 -10.10 1.58 -0.61
C PHE A 117 -10.28 2.76 0.35
N ALA A 118 -11.06 2.59 1.43
CA ALA A 118 -11.35 3.68 2.37
C ALA A 118 -10.08 4.32 2.95
N THR A 119 -9.09 3.52 3.33
CA THR A 119 -7.81 4.01 3.86
C THR A 119 -7.00 4.78 2.82
N LEU A 120 -6.91 4.27 1.58
CA LEU A 120 -6.20 4.99 0.51
C LEU A 120 -6.87 6.33 0.20
N ARG A 121 -8.22 6.37 0.18
CA ARG A 121 -8.98 7.60 -0.02
C ARG A 121 -8.69 8.63 1.07
N ASP A 122 -8.80 8.24 2.33
CA ASP A 122 -8.54 9.12 3.48
C ASP A 122 -7.10 9.67 3.49
N VAL A 123 -6.11 8.81 3.24
CA VAL A 123 -4.70 9.23 3.13
C VAL A 123 -4.51 10.22 1.99
N ALA A 124 -5.03 9.92 0.80
CA ALA A 124 -4.86 10.76 -0.38
C ALA A 124 -5.52 12.14 -0.19
N GLU A 125 -6.71 12.21 0.38
CA GLU A 125 -7.39 13.47 0.70
C GLU A 125 -6.59 14.29 1.72
N LYS A 126 -6.13 13.65 2.81
CA LYS A 126 -5.28 14.31 3.82
C LYS A 126 -4.01 14.88 3.21
N LEU A 127 -3.34 14.14 2.32
CA LEU A 127 -2.13 14.62 1.66
C LEU A 127 -2.40 15.78 0.71
N ARG A 128 -3.50 15.76 -0.05
CA ARG A 128 -3.89 16.91 -0.89
C ARG A 128 -4.10 18.16 -0.04
N ILE A 129 -4.82 18.03 1.08
CA ILE A 129 -5.06 19.14 2.02
C ILE A 129 -3.73 19.64 2.60
N ALA A 130 -2.85 18.75 3.05
CA ALA A 130 -1.55 19.11 3.60
C ALA A 130 -0.67 19.86 2.58
N VAL A 131 -0.62 19.36 1.33
CA VAL A 131 0.12 20.00 0.23
C VAL A 131 -0.44 21.39 -0.08
N THR A 132 -1.76 21.53 -0.20
CA THR A 132 -2.39 22.82 -0.41
C THR A 132 -2.08 23.78 0.75
N ARG A 133 -2.15 23.32 1.99
CA ARG A 133 -1.85 24.15 3.16
C ARG A 133 -0.39 24.59 3.20
N TYR A 134 0.54 23.67 2.93
CA TYR A 134 1.97 23.97 2.84
C TYR A 134 2.27 25.03 1.78
N GLN A 135 1.60 24.96 0.62
CA GLN A 135 1.73 25.94 -0.46
C GLN A 135 1.11 27.30 -0.09
N GLN A 136 -0.09 27.32 0.48
CA GLN A 136 -0.77 28.56 0.88
C GLN A 136 0.01 29.34 1.95
N LEU A 137 0.71 28.63 2.83
CA LEU A 137 1.57 29.21 3.85
C LEU A 137 2.92 29.72 3.31
N GLY A 138 3.24 29.48 2.03
CA GLY A 138 4.52 29.85 1.44
C GLY A 138 5.70 29.13 2.08
N CYS A 139 5.50 27.92 2.61
CA CYS A 139 6.51 27.22 3.40
C CYS A 139 7.83 26.99 2.63
N ALA A 140 7.76 26.78 1.32
CA ALA A 140 8.94 26.58 0.46
C ALA A 140 9.75 27.87 0.22
N ASP A 141 9.19 29.04 0.53
CA ASP A 141 9.80 30.36 0.28
C ASP A 141 10.60 30.87 1.49
N ASN A 142 10.89 29.99 2.46
CA ASN A 142 11.61 30.28 3.69
C ASN A 142 11.00 31.45 4.50
N PRO A 143 9.78 31.30 5.01
CA PRO A 143 9.16 32.33 5.83
C PRO A 143 10.00 32.61 7.08
N THR A 144 10.14 33.90 7.43
CA THR A 144 10.89 34.35 8.61
C THR A 144 10.01 34.49 9.86
N GLU A 145 8.71 34.67 9.68
CA GLU A 145 7.75 34.78 10.77
C GLU A 145 7.62 33.44 11.52
N ALA A 146 7.82 33.48 12.83
CA ALA A 146 7.81 32.29 13.68
C ALA A 146 6.46 31.55 13.64
N ALA A 147 5.34 32.28 13.62
CA ALA A 147 4.00 31.69 13.54
C ALA A 147 3.80 30.91 12.24
N THR A 148 4.20 31.49 11.10
CA THR A 148 4.14 30.84 9.78
C THR A 148 5.05 29.62 9.72
N ARG A 149 6.29 29.72 10.22
CA ARG A 149 7.21 28.59 10.31
C ARG A 149 6.63 27.44 11.14
N HIS A 150 6.00 27.76 12.27
CA HIS A 150 5.36 26.76 13.12
C HIS A 150 4.16 26.10 12.41
N ALA A 151 3.32 26.89 11.73
CA ALA A 151 2.17 26.38 10.97
C ALA A 151 2.57 25.45 9.80
N CYS A 152 3.81 25.56 9.29
CA CYS A 152 4.33 24.68 8.26
C CYS A 152 4.71 23.28 8.78
N LEU A 153 4.89 23.07 10.08
CA LEU A 153 5.43 21.83 10.63
C LEU A 153 4.52 20.63 10.39
N GLU A 154 3.23 20.78 10.70
CA GLU A 154 2.23 19.71 10.53
C GLU A 154 2.07 19.28 9.06
N PRO A 155 1.80 20.18 8.10
CA PRO A 155 1.65 19.75 6.71
C PRO A 155 2.96 19.19 6.14
N ALA A 156 4.13 19.72 6.53
CA ALA A 156 5.43 19.17 6.12
C ALA A 156 5.65 17.75 6.64
N ALA A 157 5.26 17.46 7.89
CA ALA A 157 5.35 16.12 8.46
C ALA A 157 4.46 15.11 7.72
N LEU A 158 3.23 15.51 7.36
CA LEU A 158 2.33 14.67 6.56
C LEU A 158 2.92 14.41 5.16
N ILE A 159 3.43 15.44 4.49
CA ILE A 159 4.09 15.31 3.18
C ILE A 159 5.28 14.37 3.26
N ALA A 160 6.09 14.46 4.32
CA ALA A 160 7.26 13.59 4.51
C ALA A 160 6.87 12.10 4.58
N GLN A 161 5.70 11.75 5.11
CA GLN A 161 5.19 10.38 5.19
C GLN A 161 4.34 9.97 3.98
N GLY A 162 4.11 10.88 3.02
CA GLY A 162 3.07 10.69 2.02
C GLY A 162 3.26 9.44 1.14
N PHE A 163 4.48 9.14 0.69
CA PHE A 163 4.73 7.97 -0.15
C PHE A 163 4.45 6.63 0.56
N PRO A 164 5.02 6.34 1.75
CA PRO A 164 4.71 5.09 2.45
C PRO A 164 3.26 5.01 2.90
N ASP A 165 2.61 6.13 3.24
CA ASP A 165 1.19 6.13 3.62
C ASP A 165 0.28 5.78 2.42
N LEU A 166 0.54 6.35 1.23
CA LEU A 166 -0.19 6.01 0.01
C LEU A 166 0.02 4.53 -0.36
N ARG A 167 1.25 4.04 -0.28
CA ARG A 167 1.55 2.61 -0.49
C ARG A 167 0.85 1.73 0.52
N GLY A 168 0.87 2.11 1.79
CA GLY A 168 0.15 1.42 2.87
C GLY A 168 -1.35 1.35 2.60
N GLY A 169 -1.96 2.47 2.21
CA GLY A 169 -3.36 2.56 1.83
C GLY A 169 -3.71 1.63 0.66
N ALA A 170 -2.90 1.60 -0.39
CA ALA A 170 -3.11 0.71 -1.54
C ALA A 170 -3.02 -0.77 -1.14
N ASN A 171 -2.04 -1.13 -0.30
CA ASN A 171 -1.87 -2.50 0.20
C ASN A 171 -3.02 -2.96 1.13
N LEU A 172 -3.67 -2.04 1.84
CA LEU A 172 -4.81 -2.36 2.71
C LEU A 172 -6.11 -2.62 1.92
N GLY A 173 -6.24 -2.11 0.69
CA GLY A 173 -7.37 -2.43 -0.19
C GLY A 173 -7.51 -3.93 -0.44
N LEU A 174 -6.40 -4.68 -0.46
CA LEU A 174 -6.38 -6.14 -0.58
C LEU A 174 -6.95 -6.88 0.64
N ARG A 175 -6.94 -6.26 1.83
CA ARG A 175 -7.41 -6.91 3.06
C ARG A 175 -8.94 -6.81 3.24
N GLY A 176 -9.59 -5.93 2.51
CA GLY A 176 -11.05 -5.77 2.49
C GLY A 176 -11.73 -6.28 1.21
N ALA A 177 -10.95 -6.89 0.30
CA ALA A 177 -11.38 -7.44 -0.99
C ALA A 177 -11.88 -8.89 -0.87
#